data_AF-A0A7V7ATD6-F1
#
_entry.id   AF-A0A7V7ATD6-F1
#
_cell.length_a   1.000
_cell.length_b   1.000
_cell.length_c   1.000
_cell.angle_alpha   90.00
_cell.angle_beta   90.00
_cell.angle_gamma   90.00
#
_symmetry.space_group_name_H-M   'P 1'
#
loop_
_entity.id
_entity.type
_entity.pdbx_description
1 polymer ?
#
loop_
_entity_poly.entity_id
_entity_poly.type
_entity_poly.pdbx_seq_one_letter_code
_entity_poly.pdbx_strand_id
1 'polypeptide(L)'
;MSKRNLLRFLLRIKLCGKNLKRYLAVLDVSKNNEETMEYNLVSLAREARKELEEAELLFNEVEDLELINYAVLTMGAAERKYVHLIKKAREEKVIHEDLYMLYK
;
A
#
# COMPACT_ATOMS: atom_id res chain seq x y z
N MET A 1 -27.60 0.99 -9.07
CA MET A 1 -27.86 2.40 -9.46
C MET A 1 -26.68 2.91 -10.27
N SER A 2 -26.85 3.19 -11.57
CA SER A 2 -25.72 3.42 -12.51
C SER A 2 -25.04 4.78 -12.33
N LYS A 3 -23.71 4.87 -12.44
CA LYS A 3 -22.90 6.12 -12.37
C LYS A 3 -23.46 7.24 -13.26
N ARG A 4 -24.09 6.88 -14.40
CA ARG A 4 -24.74 7.82 -15.33
C ARG A 4 -26.00 8.48 -14.75
N ASN A 5 -26.74 7.77 -13.88
CA ASN A 5 -27.94 8.27 -13.24
C ASN A 5 -27.60 9.22 -12.08
N LEU A 6 -26.50 8.95 -11.37
CA LEU A 6 -25.96 9.82 -10.31
C LEU A 6 -25.46 11.16 -10.90
N LEU A 7 -24.72 11.11 -12.01
CA LEU A 7 -24.28 12.31 -12.74
C LEU A 7 -25.45 13.17 -13.22
N ARG A 8 -26.52 12.56 -13.76
CA ARG A 8 -27.73 13.29 -14.16
C ARG A 8 -28.50 13.89 -12.97
N PHE A 9 -28.47 13.23 -11.82
CA PHE A 9 -29.12 13.73 -10.60
C PHE A 9 -28.36 14.94 -10.04
N LEU A 10 -27.03 14.87 -10.01
CA LEU A 10 -26.15 15.96 -9.58
C LEU A 10 -26.19 17.17 -10.53
N LEU A 11 -26.36 16.96 -11.85
CA LEU A 11 -26.51 18.04 -12.83
C LEU A 11 -27.83 18.82 -12.69
N ARG A 12 -28.86 18.21 -12.10
CA ARG A 12 -30.22 18.76 -11.97
C ARG A 12 -30.39 19.62 -10.72
N ILE A 13 -29.60 19.37 -9.68
CA ILE A 13 -29.46 20.24 -8.51
C ILE A 13 -28.52 21.37 -8.94
N LYS A 14 -29.07 22.49 -9.42
CA LYS A 14 -28.32 23.72 -9.74
C LYS A 14 -27.52 24.20 -8.51
N LEU A 15 -26.33 23.66 -8.30
CA LEU A 15 -25.30 24.27 -7.47
C LEU A 15 -24.73 25.42 -8.30
N CYS A 16 -25.26 26.61 -8.02
CA CYS A 16 -24.83 27.89 -8.59
C CYS A 16 -23.29 27.96 -8.58
N GLY A 17 -22.71 28.13 -9.77
CA GLY A 17 -21.33 27.83 -10.13
C GLY A 17 -20.23 28.71 -9.53
N LYS A 18 -20.32 29.13 -8.26
CA LYS A 18 -19.27 29.90 -7.58
C LYS A 18 -18.53 29.16 -6.44
N ASN A 19 -18.95 27.96 -6.05
CA ASN A 19 -18.20 27.15 -5.08
C ASN A 19 -17.89 25.71 -5.53
N LEU A 20 -18.40 25.26 -6.69
CA LEU A 20 -18.13 23.91 -7.19
C LEU A 20 -16.64 23.66 -7.45
N LYS A 21 -15.90 24.66 -7.94
CA LYS A 21 -14.44 24.57 -8.15
C LYS A 21 -13.66 24.36 -6.85
N ARG A 22 -14.11 24.95 -5.74
CA ARG A 22 -13.50 24.76 -4.41
C ARG A 22 -13.78 23.36 -3.88
N TYR A 23 -15.02 22.88 -3.99
CA TYR A 23 -15.35 21.51 -3.60
C TYR A 23 -14.63 20.46 -4.46
N LEU A 24 -14.53 20.68 -5.78
CA LEU A 24 -13.74 19.83 -6.69
C LEU A 24 -12.25 19.85 -6.32
N ALA A 25 -11.66 21.01 -6.02
CA ALA A 25 -10.26 21.09 -5.61
C ALA A 25 -9.98 20.37 -4.29
N VAL A 26 -10.89 20.44 -3.31
CA VAL A 26 -10.77 19.69 -2.05
C VAL A 26 -10.87 18.17 -2.29
N LEU A 27 -11.75 17.75 -3.19
CA LEU A 27 -11.87 16.33 -3.58
C LEU A 27 -10.65 15.85 -4.39
N ASP A 28 -10.13 16.64 -5.33
CA ASP A 28 -8.90 16.33 -6.07
C ASP A 28 -7.69 16.25 -5.15
N VAL A 29 -7.57 17.16 -4.17
CA VAL A 29 -6.48 17.11 -3.18
C VAL A 29 -6.59 15.88 -2.27
N SER A 30 -7.80 15.55 -1.80
CA SER A 30 -8.01 14.35 -0.97
C SER A 30 -7.70 13.07 -1.75
N LYS A 31 -8.13 13.02 -3.01
CA LYS A 31 -7.89 11.88 -3.89
C LYS A 31 -6.42 11.74 -4.27
N ASN A 32 -5.73 12.85 -4.54
CA ASN A 32 -4.28 12.83 -4.76
C ASN A 32 -3.53 12.36 -3.51
N ASN A 33 -3.94 12.78 -2.31
CA ASN A 33 -3.30 12.33 -1.07
C ASN A 33 -3.51 10.82 -0.83
N GLU A 34 -4.71 10.30 -1.09
CA GLU A 34 -5.01 8.86 -1.01
C GLU A 34 -4.19 8.06 -2.04
N GLU A 35 -4.11 8.51 -3.30
CA GLU A 35 -3.30 7.89 -4.36
C GLU A 35 -1.78 7.95 -4.04
N THR A 36 -1.31 9.01 -3.38
CA THR A 36 0.10 9.15 -2.97
C THR A 36 0.43 8.23 -1.80
N MET A 37 -0.49 8.06 -0.85
CA MET A 37 -0.36 7.16 0.29
C MET A 37 -0.43 5.68 -0.15
N GLU A 38 -1.33 5.36 -1.08
CA GLU A 38 -1.43 4.07 -1.76
C GLU A 38 -0.09 3.67 -2.40
N TYR A 39 0.43 4.54 -3.26
CA TYR A 39 1.69 4.32 -3.94
C TYR A 39 2.84 4.07 -2.95
N ASN A 40 2.87 4.84 -1.85
CA ASN A 40 3.90 4.75 -0.83
C ASN A 40 3.85 3.42 -0.06
N LEU A 41 2.68 2.96 0.37
CA LEU A 41 2.56 1.70 1.10
C LEU A 41 2.88 0.48 0.23
N VAL A 42 2.44 0.48 -1.02
CA VAL A 42 2.76 -0.60 -1.97
C VAL A 42 4.25 -0.62 -2.29
N SER A 43 4.88 0.55 -2.48
CA SER A 43 6.33 0.62 -2.70
C SER A 43 7.12 0.11 -1.50
N LEU A 44 6.74 0.52 -0.28
CA LEU A 44 7.39 0.08 0.96
C LEU A 44 7.23 -1.44 1.17
N ALA A 45 6.05 -1.99 0.88
CA ALA A 45 5.83 -3.44 0.98
C ALA A 45 6.70 -4.22 -0.01
N ARG A 46 6.87 -3.69 -1.22
CA ARG A 46 7.75 -4.30 -2.24
C ARG A 46 9.23 -4.21 -1.85
N GLU A 47 9.66 -3.10 -1.24
CA GLU A 47 11.02 -2.97 -0.70
C GLU A 47 11.26 -3.93 0.46
N ALA A 48 10.32 -4.01 1.41
CA ALA A 48 10.40 -4.95 2.53
C ALA A 48 10.44 -6.42 2.07
N ARG A 49 9.80 -6.74 0.93
CA ARG A 49 9.92 -8.07 0.32
C ARG A 49 11.34 -8.34 -0.19
N LYS A 50 11.97 -7.38 -0.86
CA LYS A 50 13.37 -7.53 -1.31
C LYS A 50 14.31 -7.71 -0.12
N GLU A 51 14.11 -6.94 0.95
CA GLU A 51 14.86 -7.09 2.20
C GLU A 51 14.69 -8.49 2.81
N LEU A 52 13.48 -9.07 2.72
CA LEU A 52 13.24 -10.43 3.17
C LEU A 52 13.98 -11.46 2.29
N GLU A 53 13.92 -11.32 0.96
CA GLU A 53 14.65 -12.18 0.02
C GLU A 53 16.17 -12.12 0.28
N GLU A 54 16.72 -10.92 0.55
CA GLU A 54 18.12 -10.73 0.93
C GLU A 54 18.46 -11.36 2.29
N ALA A 55 17.57 -11.25 3.28
CA ALA A 55 17.77 -11.84 4.59
C ALA A 55 17.68 -13.38 4.56
N GLU A 56 16.84 -13.95 3.69
CA GLU A 56 16.78 -15.38 3.43
C GLU A 56 18.10 -15.88 2.80
N LEU A 57 18.66 -15.14 1.84
CA LEU A 57 19.97 -15.45 1.27
C LEU A 57 21.05 -15.43 2.35
N LEU A 58 21.10 -14.37 3.17
CA LEU A 58 22.04 -14.27 4.29
C LEU A 58 21.92 -15.46 5.25
N PHE A 59 20.69 -15.85 5.62
CA PHE A 59 20.45 -16.99 6.49
C PHE A 59 20.92 -18.32 5.88
N ASN A 60 20.78 -18.48 4.56
CA ASN A 60 21.21 -19.69 3.85
C ASN A 60 22.72 -19.74 3.62
N GLU A 61 23.40 -18.60 3.53
CA GLU A 61 24.84 -18.51 3.26
C GLU A 61 25.70 -18.44 4.53
N VAL A 62 25.12 -18.13 5.69
CA VAL A 62 25.90 -17.95 6.92
C VAL A 62 26.38 -19.30 7.47
N GLU A 63 27.71 -19.47 7.48
CA GLU A 63 28.37 -20.63 8.11
C GLU A 63 29.01 -20.29 9.47
N ASP A 64 29.22 -18.99 9.72
CA ASP A 64 29.84 -18.49 10.95
C ASP A 64 28.85 -18.56 12.13
N LEU A 65 29.20 -19.37 13.14
CA LEU A 65 28.43 -19.56 14.37
C LEU A 65 28.12 -18.24 15.11
N GLU A 66 29.01 -17.24 15.04
CA GLU A 66 28.78 -15.94 15.67
C GLU A 66 27.75 -15.10 14.91
N LEU A 67 27.59 -15.35 13.60
CA LEU A 67 26.68 -14.60 12.72
C LEU A 67 25.33 -15.29 12.50
N ILE A 68 25.17 -16.57 12.84
CA ILE A 68 23.88 -17.28 12.75
C ILE A 68 22.77 -16.51 13.48
N ASN A 69 23.04 -16.05 14.70
CA ASN A 69 22.07 -15.28 15.49
C ASN A 69 21.69 -13.98 14.80
N TYR A 70 22.66 -13.30 14.18
CA TYR A 70 22.40 -12.09 13.40
C TYR A 70 21.51 -12.39 12.19
N ALA A 71 21.79 -13.47 11.45
CA ALA A 71 21.00 -13.86 10.28
C ALA A 71 19.55 -14.22 10.66
N VAL A 72 19.34 -15.00 11.73
CA VAL A 72 18.00 -15.34 12.25
C VAL A 72 17.22 -14.08 12.65
N LEU A 73 17.87 -13.16 13.38
CA LEU A 73 17.22 -11.91 13.80
C LEU A 73 16.86 -11.03 12.60
N THR A 74 17.75 -10.96 11.62
CA THR A 74 17.57 -10.17 10.40
C THR A 74 16.41 -10.70 9.57
N MET A 75 16.37 -12.01 9.32
CA MET A 75 15.27 -12.67 8.60
C MET A 75 13.94 -12.44 9.32
N GLY A 76 13.87 -12.69 10.63
CA GLY A 76 12.64 -12.50 11.39
C GLY A 76 12.19 -11.04 11.47
N ALA A 77 13.11 -10.08 11.46
CA ALA A 77 12.79 -8.65 11.41
C ALA A 77 12.21 -8.25 10.05
N ALA A 78 12.84 -8.70 8.95
CA ALA A 78 12.39 -8.43 7.59
C ALA A 78 10.99 -9.04 7.32
N GLU A 79 10.77 -10.27 7.77
CA GLU A 79 9.46 -10.95 7.65
C GLU A 79 8.37 -10.16 8.38
N ARG A 80 8.61 -9.79 9.64
CA ARG A 80 7.66 -8.99 10.43
C ARG A 80 7.36 -7.64 9.78
N LYS A 81 8.38 -6.97 9.22
CA LYS A 81 8.21 -5.70 8.51
C LYS A 81 7.33 -5.87 7.27
N TYR A 82 7.62 -6.87 6.44
CA TYR A 82 6.83 -7.16 5.24
C TYR A 82 5.36 -7.48 5.59
N VAL A 83 5.13 -8.39 6.55
CA VAL A 83 3.79 -8.77 7.00
C VAL A 83 3.02 -7.56 7.57
N HIS A 84 3.68 -6.70 8.35
CA HIS A 84 3.06 -5.50 8.88
C HIS A 84 2.60 -4.54 7.76
N LEU A 85 3.47 -4.28 6.78
CA LEU A 85 3.15 -3.38 5.67
C LEU A 85 2.01 -3.92 4.80
N ILE A 86 1.97 -5.22 4.55
CA ILE A 86 0.86 -5.87 3.84
C ILE A 86 -0.45 -5.76 4.64
N LYS A 87 -0.43 -5.99 5.95
CA LYS A 87 -1.61 -5.81 6.82
C LYS A 87 -2.11 -4.37 6.79
N LYS A 88 -1.21 -3.40 6.90
CA LYS A 88 -1.56 -1.98 6.87
C LYS A 88 -2.18 -1.57 5.53
N ALA A 89 -1.58 -2.01 4.44
CA ALA A 89 -2.08 -1.69 3.12
C ALA A 89 -3.40 -2.42 2.77
N ARG A 90 -3.70 -3.56 3.41
CA ARG A 90 -5.05 -4.18 3.43
C ARG A 90 -6.08 -3.31 4.13
N GLU A 91 -5.75 -2.83 5.33
CA GLU A 91 -6.63 -1.97 6.13
C GLU A 91 -6.96 -0.68 5.39
N GLU A 92 -5.97 -0.11 4.69
CA GLU A 92 -6.12 1.11 3.89
C GLU A 92 -6.73 0.85 2.49
N LYS A 93 -7.03 -0.41 2.12
CA LYS A 93 -7.64 -0.83 0.84
C LYS A 93 -6.87 -0.38 -0.42
N VAL A 94 -5.56 -0.27 -0.29
CA VAL A 94 -4.62 0.23 -1.31
C VAL A 94 -3.84 -0.90 -2.00
N ILE A 95 -4.28 -2.14 -1.80
CA ILE A 95 -3.72 -3.32 -2.47
C ILE A 95 -4.84 -4.02 -3.24
N HIS A 96 -4.68 -4.15 -4.56
CA HIS A 96 -5.49 -5.04 -5.40
C HIS A 96 -5.02 -6.49 -5.25
N GLU A 97 -5.95 -7.45 -5.32
CA GLU A 97 -5.78 -8.87 -4.98
C GLU A 97 -4.56 -9.57 -5.65
N ASP A 98 -4.04 -9.02 -6.73
CA ASP A 98 -2.97 -9.57 -7.56
C ASP A 98 -1.59 -9.59 -6.85
N LEU A 99 -1.40 -8.82 -5.77
CA LEU A 99 -0.19 -8.82 -4.96
C LEU A 99 -0.09 -10.01 -3.97
N TYR A 100 -1.16 -10.81 -3.81
CA TYR A 100 -1.24 -11.90 -2.81
C TYR A 100 -0.72 -13.27 -3.26
N MET A 101 -0.37 -13.47 -4.53
CA MET A 101 -0.18 -14.82 -5.08
C MET A 101 1.09 -15.56 -4.60
N LEU A 102 1.74 -15.14 -3.52
CA LEU A 102 2.99 -15.74 -3.02
C LEU A 102 3.02 -16.13 -1.54
N TYR A 103 1.89 -16.09 -0.83
CA TYR A 103 1.74 -16.74 0.47
C TYR A 103 0.50 -17.64 0.45
N LYS A 104 0.69 -18.87 -0.01
CA LYS A 104 -0.23 -20.00 0.20
C LYS A 104 0.55 -21.19 0.72
#